data_AF-A0A3N5X4Y1-F1
#
_entry.id   AF-A0A3N5X4Y1-F1
#
_cell.length_a   1.000
_cell.length_b   1.000
_cell.length_c   1.000
_cell.angle_alpha   90.00
_cell.angle_beta   90.00
_cell.angle_gamma   90.00
#
_symmetry.space_group_name_H-M   'P 1'
#
loop_
_entity.id
_entity.type
_entity.pdbx_description
1 polymer ?
#
loop_
_entity_poly.entity_id
_entity_poly.type
_entity_poly.pdbx_seq_one_letter_code
_entity_poly.pdbx_strand_id
1 'polypeptide(L)'
;MAGAGQCAVRCRCAGADACRRCDRVADRGRLNPSGLRHSGASVPLPLPQDDPFHYSRLNLLRGDLWIFTYGSLMWDPGFRYARTVPALLRGYHRAFCIYSNRFRGTVSAPGLVLGLDHGGACKGTAYKVATGDVPAALEALWQREMRRRVYVPRLLPVTVGAQRCVALTFLANRAHDGYAGRLAIDAAAAIIAACRGERGPNVDYLVNTLRHLDALGVHDHHLHRLLAAVRAVQAAGAGRHQRR
;
A
#
# COMPACT_ATOMS: atom_id res chain seq x y z
N MET A 1 30.30 37.88 23.85
CA MET A 1 29.93 38.54 22.58
C MET A 1 28.71 37.83 22.00
N ALA A 2 27.80 38.61 21.41
CA ALA A 2 26.43 38.32 20.97
C ALA A 2 26.23 37.02 20.16
N GLY A 3 25.05 36.41 20.06
CA GLY A 3 23.72 36.82 20.52
C GLY A 3 22.67 35.74 20.18
N ALA A 4 21.70 35.57 21.08
CA ALA A 4 20.49 34.77 20.87
C ALA A 4 19.39 35.67 20.32
N GLY A 5 18.76 35.28 19.19
CA GLY A 5 17.66 35.99 18.57
C GLY A 5 16.35 35.21 18.68
N GLN A 6 15.62 35.42 19.78
CA GLN A 6 14.18 35.13 19.87
C GLN A 6 13.43 36.32 19.29
N CYS A 7 12.54 36.10 18.31
CA CYS A 7 11.61 37.13 17.86
C CYS A 7 10.18 36.63 18.10
N ALA A 8 9.61 37.07 19.22
CA ALA A 8 8.20 36.95 19.57
C ALA A 8 7.42 38.09 18.88
N VAL A 9 6.44 37.76 18.04
CA VAL A 9 5.48 38.76 17.55
C VAL A 9 4.25 38.72 18.44
N ARG A 10 4.17 39.73 19.32
CA ARG A 10 2.98 40.10 20.09
C ARG A 10 1.87 40.57 19.14
N CYS A 11 0.73 39.89 19.15
CA CYS A 11 -0.50 40.42 18.57
C CYS A 11 -1.16 41.37 19.59
N ARG A 12 -1.44 42.61 19.18
CA ARG A 12 -2.14 43.62 19.98
C ARG A 12 -3.64 43.37 19.87
N CYS A 13 -4.29 42.99 20.96
CA CYS A 13 -5.74 43.05 21.07
C CYS A 13 -6.11 44.32 21.85
N ALA A 14 -6.92 45.18 21.24
CA ALA A 14 -7.58 46.30 21.89
C ALA A 14 -9.09 46.14 21.69
N GLY A 15 -9.84 46.18 22.79
CA GLY A 15 -11.31 46.31 22.79
C GLY A 15 -12.09 45.00 22.88
N ALA A 16 -12.94 44.90 23.90
CA ALA A 16 -14.01 43.91 24.01
C ALA A 16 -15.19 44.33 23.11
N ASP A 17 -15.93 43.33 22.60
CA ASP A 17 -17.14 43.43 21.78
C ASP A 17 -16.97 43.90 20.32
N ALA A 18 -16.61 42.97 19.44
CA ALA A 18 -17.38 42.61 18.23
C ALA A 18 -16.50 41.82 17.24
N CYS A 19 -16.86 40.56 17.00
CA CYS A 19 -17.10 39.97 15.67
C CYS A 19 -16.88 38.45 15.72
N ARG A 20 -17.97 37.73 16.01
CA ARG A 20 -18.10 36.30 15.72
C ARG A 20 -18.09 36.12 14.20
N ARG A 21 -16.96 35.71 13.61
CA ARG A 21 -16.84 34.98 12.33
C ARG A 21 -15.37 34.98 11.88
N CYS A 22 -14.68 33.87 12.10
CA CYS A 22 -13.65 33.32 11.20
C CYS A 22 -13.18 31.96 11.74
N ASP A 23 -14.08 30.98 11.67
CA ASP A 23 -13.65 29.61 11.42
C ASP A 23 -13.20 29.52 9.95
N ARG A 24 -11.94 29.11 9.75
CA ARG A 24 -11.42 28.28 8.64
C ARG A 24 -10.01 28.69 8.23
N VAL A 25 -9.27 27.65 7.84
CA VAL A 25 -8.06 27.64 7.01
C VAL A 25 -6.74 27.82 7.77
N ALA A 26 -6.16 26.69 8.21
CA ALA A 26 -4.82 26.28 7.80
C ALA A 26 -4.37 25.00 8.54
N ASP A 27 -4.40 23.85 7.86
CA ASP A 27 -3.17 23.07 7.76
C ASP A 27 -3.13 22.45 6.36
N ARG A 28 -2.34 23.09 5.50
CA ARG A 28 -2.20 22.74 4.09
C ARG A 28 -1.30 21.52 4.01
N GLY A 29 -1.74 20.51 3.24
CA GLY A 29 -0.93 19.35 2.90
C GLY A 29 0.46 19.76 2.44
N ARG A 30 1.49 19.18 3.08
CA ARG A 30 2.87 19.31 2.62
C ARG A 30 3.00 18.60 1.29
N LEU A 31 3.22 19.38 0.24
CA LEU A 31 3.72 18.91 -1.05
C LEU A 31 5.20 18.53 -0.88
N ASN A 32 5.58 17.38 -1.42
CA ASN A 32 6.96 16.87 -1.45
C ASN A 32 7.86 17.80 -2.30
N PRO A 33 9.04 18.27 -1.82
CA PRO A 33 9.84 19.29 -2.50
C PRO A 33 10.84 18.69 -3.51
N SER A 34 10.35 17.91 -4.48
CA SER A 34 11.16 17.46 -5.62
C SER A 34 10.48 17.91 -6.91
N GLY A 35 10.74 19.15 -7.30
CA GLY A 35 10.23 19.82 -8.50
C GLY A 35 10.75 19.24 -9.81
N LEU A 36 10.45 17.97 -10.09
CA LEU A 36 10.62 17.37 -11.41
C LEU A 36 9.25 17.35 -12.09
N ARG A 37 9.07 18.22 -13.08
CA ARG A 37 7.91 18.20 -13.98
C ARG A 37 8.02 16.94 -14.85
N HIS A 38 7.24 15.91 -14.57
CA HIS A 38 6.99 14.84 -15.52
C HIS A 38 6.01 15.36 -16.59
N SER A 39 6.56 15.92 -17.66
CA SER A 39 5.86 16.12 -18.92
C SER A 39 5.55 14.75 -19.51
N GLY A 40 4.26 14.48 -19.80
CA GLY A 40 3.80 13.25 -20.45
C GLY A 40 3.06 12.24 -19.55
N ALA A 41 2.13 12.67 -18.70
CA ALA A 41 1.16 11.73 -18.11
C ALA A 41 0.13 11.36 -19.18
N SER A 42 0.27 10.19 -19.79
CA SER A 42 -0.81 9.59 -20.58
C SER A 42 -2.07 9.54 -19.72
N VAL A 43 -3.15 10.19 -20.15
CA VAL A 43 -4.46 10.03 -19.50
C VAL A 43 -4.78 8.54 -19.51
N PRO A 44 -4.98 7.90 -18.33
CA PRO A 44 -5.33 6.49 -18.30
C PRO A 44 -6.58 6.26 -19.14
N LEU A 45 -6.53 5.30 -20.06
CA LEU A 45 -7.71 4.89 -20.83
C LEU A 45 -8.80 4.45 -19.83
N PRO A 46 -10.06 4.91 -20.01
CA PRO A 46 -11.16 4.48 -19.15
C PRO A 46 -11.26 2.96 -19.11
N LEU A 47 -11.51 2.41 -17.93
CA LEU A 47 -11.72 0.97 -17.79
C LEU A 47 -12.98 0.54 -18.56
N PRO A 48 -12.98 -0.61 -19.25
CA PRO A 48 -14.17 -1.13 -19.89
C PRO A 48 -15.27 -1.35 -18.84
N GLN A 49 -16.44 -0.72 -19.03
CA GLN A 49 -17.56 -0.80 -18.08
C GLN A 49 -18.13 -2.22 -17.98
N ASP A 50 -17.95 -3.04 -19.02
CA ASP A 50 -18.40 -4.43 -19.07
C ASP A 50 -17.50 -5.42 -18.30
N ASP A 51 -16.37 -4.96 -17.72
CA ASP A 51 -15.46 -5.82 -16.96
C ASP A 51 -16.19 -6.46 -15.75
N PRO A 52 -16.18 -7.81 -15.60
CA PRO A 52 -16.76 -8.49 -14.44
C PRO A 52 -16.16 -8.06 -13.09
N PHE A 53 -14.96 -7.49 -13.10
CA PHE A 53 -14.30 -6.95 -11.92
C PHE A 53 -14.43 -5.43 -11.80
N HIS A 54 -15.20 -4.76 -12.66
CA HIS A 54 -15.41 -3.31 -12.60
C HIS A 54 -16.04 -2.90 -11.26
N TYR A 55 -15.62 -1.76 -10.71
CA TYR A 55 -16.12 -1.28 -9.40
C TYR A 55 -17.62 -1.00 -9.38
N SER A 56 -18.24 -0.75 -10.53
CA SER A 56 -19.70 -0.59 -10.66
C SER A 56 -20.49 -1.84 -10.22
N ARG A 57 -19.86 -3.02 -10.20
CA ARG A 57 -20.48 -4.26 -9.72
C ARG A 57 -20.42 -4.42 -8.20
N LEU A 58 -19.70 -3.55 -7.50
CA LEU A 58 -19.66 -3.56 -6.04
C LEU A 58 -20.88 -2.79 -5.50
N ASN A 59 -21.53 -3.37 -4.50
CA ASN A 59 -22.58 -2.68 -3.75
C ASN A 59 -21.95 -1.68 -2.76
N LEU A 60 -21.38 -0.59 -3.31
CA LEU A 60 -20.78 0.47 -2.52
C LEU A 60 -21.90 1.22 -1.77
N LEU A 61 -21.71 1.41 -0.46
CA LEU A 61 -22.60 2.25 0.32
C LEU A 61 -22.56 3.67 -0.23
N ARG A 62 -23.74 4.34 -0.27
CA ARG A 62 -23.78 5.76 -0.62
C ARG A 62 -23.00 6.56 0.44
N GLY A 63 -22.11 7.43 -0.01
CA GLY A 63 -21.33 8.31 0.86
C GLY A 63 -19.83 8.01 0.82
N ASP A 64 -19.17 8.22 1.96
CA ASP A 64 -17.72 8.04 2.08
C ASP A 64 -17.32 6.57 1.94
N LEU A 65 -16.23 6.31 1.23
CA LEU A 65 -15.69 4.97 1.04
C LEU A 65 -14.51 4.72 1.98
N TRP A 66 -14.48 3.56 2.61
CA TRP A 66 -13.27 3.07 3.28
C TRP A 66 -12.50 2.13 2.37
N ILE A 67 -11.18 2.27 2.34
CA ILE A 67 -10.27 1.40 1.58
C ILE A 67 -9.24 0.83 2.56
N PHE A 68 -9.21 -0.50 2.72
CA PHE A 68 -8.22 -1.21 3.52
C PHE A 68 -7.05 -1.66 2.65
N THR A 69 -5.85 -1.30 3.10
CA THR A 69 -4.59 -1.54 2.40
C THR A 69 -3.63 -2.35 3.28
N TYR A 70 -2.88 -3.25 2.65
CA TYR A 70 -1.99 -4.22 3.31
C TYR A 70 -0.63 -4.33 2.59
N GLY A 71 -0.28 -3.38 1.74
CA GLY A 71 0.93 -3.46 0.93
C GLY A 71 1.38 -2.06 0.53
N SER A 72 1.86 -1.91 -0.71
CA SER A 72 2.41 -0.63 -1.18
C SER A 72 1.47 0.57 -1.05
N LEU A 73 0.17 0.34 -1.15
CA LEU A 73 -0.85 1.37 -0.94
C LEU A 73 -0.85 1.99 0.47
N MET A 74 -0.24 1.34 1.47
CA MET A 74 -0.14 1.87 2.84
C MET A 74 0.78 3.10 2.95
N TRP A 75 1.71 3.29 2.01
CA TRP A 75 2.63 4.44 1.98
C TRP A 75 2.60 5.21 0.67
N ASP A 76 2.05 4.61 -0.38
CA ASP A 76 1.84 5.23 -1.68
C ASP A 76 0.41 4.89 -2.17
N PRO A 77 -0.63 5.55 -1.63
CA PRO A 77 -2.02 5.21 -1.95
C PRO A 77 -2.40 5.58 -3.38
N GLY A 78 -1.86 6.67 -3.94
CA GLY A 78 -2.17 7.13 -5.30
C GLY A 78 -3.57 7.72 -5.47
N PHE A 79 -4.29 8.04 -4.39
CA PHE A 79 -5.60 8.68 -4.40
C PHE A 79 -5.76 9.68 -3.25
N ARG A 80 -6.73 10.59 -3.35
CA ARG A 80 -7.07 11.56 -2.30
C ARG A 80 -7.89 10.89 -1.21
N TYR A 81 -7.61 11.24 0.04
CA TYR A 81 -8.32 10.71 1.21
C TYR A 81 -8.51 11.81 2.27
N ALA A 82 -9.60 11.69 3.03
CA ALA A 82 -9.93 12.62 4.10
C ALA A 82 -9.21 12.28 5.42
N ARG A 83 -8.99 10.99 5.70
CA ARG A 83 -8.21 10.52 6.85
C ARG A 83 -7.68 9.11 6.65
N THR A 84 -6.68 8.76 7.44
CA THR A 84 -6.10 7.42 7.51
C THR A 84 -6.07 6.92 8.94
N VAL A 85 -6.33 5.63 9.16
CA VAL A 85 -6.37 5.02 10.49
C VAL A 85 -5.80 3.60 10.44
N PRO A 86 -4.99 3.16 11.44
CA PRO A 86 -4.61 1.76 11.58
C PRO A 86 -5.85 0.85 11.65
N ALA A 87 -5.77 -0.29 10.97
CA ALA A 87 -6.90 -1.20 10.85
C ALA A 87 -6.47 -2.67 10.92
N LEU A 88 -7.39 -3.52 11.36
CA LEU A 88 -7.21 -4.97 11.43
C LEU A 88 -8.31 -5.66 10.63
N LEU A 89 -7.89 -6.40 9.60
CA LEU A 89 -8.74 -7.33 8.86
C LEU A 89 -8.52 -8.74 9.41
N ARG A 90 -9.61 -9.47 9.70
CA ARG A 90 -9.55 -10.87 10.16
C ARG A 90 -9.99 -11.82 9.07
N GLY A 91 -9.51 -13.06 9.12
CA GLY A 91 -9.78 -14.09 8.12
C GLY A 91 -8.84 -14.02 6.91
N TYR A 92 -7.87 -13.11 6.92
CA TYR A 92 -6.90 -12.92 5.85
C TYR A 92 -5.55 -12.49 6.41
N HIS A 93 -4.46 -12.88 5.74
CA HIS A 93 -3.09 -12.54 6.10
C HIS A 93 -2.31 -12.11 4.86
N ARG A 94 -1.29 -11.30 5.12
CA ARG A 94 -0.37 -10.81 4.09
C ARG A 94 0.65 -11.90 3.75
N ALA A 95 0.85 -12.16 2.48
CA ALA A 95 1.79 -13.18 2.01
C ALA A 95 2.45 -12.78 0.68
N PHE A 96 3.65 -13.27 0.43
CA PHE A 96 4.31 -13.21 -0.88
C PHE A 96 3.77 -14.33 -1.78
N CYS A 97 2.52 -14.18 -2.23
CA CYS A 97 1.74 -15.23 -2.90
C CYS A 97 1.31 -14.87 -4.33
N ILE A 98 1.83 -13.80 -4.91
CA ILE A 98 1.54 -13.38 -6.29
C ILE A 98 2.83 -13.38 -7.10
N TYR A 99 2.84 -14.07 -8.24
CA TYR A 99 3.96 -14.03 -9.17
C TYR A 99 4.10 -12.65 -9.84
N SER A 100 5.33 -12.13 -9.88
CA SER A 100 5.69 -10.89 -10.55
C SER A 100 6.63 -11.20 -11.72
N ASN A 101 6.08 -11.20 -12.92
CA ASN A 101 6.82 -11.51 -14.15
C ASN A 101 7.43 -10.28 -14.86
N ARG A 102 7.37 -9.09 -14.23
CA ARG A 102 7.83 -7.83 -14.83
C ARG A 102 8.63 -6.96 -13.85
N PHE A 103 8.01 -6.59 -12.73
CA PHE A 103 8.61 -5.59 -11.84
C PHE A 103 9.63 -6.17 -10.86
N ARG A 104 9.39 -7.39 -10.37
CA ARG A 104 10.27 -8.07 -9.40
C ARG A 104 10.79 -9.42 -9.89
N GLY A 105 10.57 -9.72 -11.15
CA GLY A 105 11.07 -10.89 -11.86
C GLY A 105 10.81 -10.72 -13.36
N THR A 106 10.98 -11.79 -14.11
CA THR A 106 10.72 -11.86 -15.56
C THR A 106 9.69 -12.95 -15.86
N VAL A 107 9.29 -13.09 -17.12
CA VAL A 107 8.40 -14.19 -17.55
C VAL A 107 9.04 -15.55 -17.31
N SER A 108 10.34 -15.70 -17.59
CA SER A 108 11.09 -16.95 -17.38
C SER A 108 11.51 -17.19 -15.94
N ALA A 109 11.66 -16.14 -15.13
CA ALA A 109 12.05 -16.22 -13.73
C ALA A 109 11.18 -15.26 -12.89
N PRO A 110 9.90 -15.63 -12.63
CA PRO A 110 8.97 -14.75 -11.93
C PRO A 110 9.38 -14.58 -10.47
N GLY A 111 9.35 -13.33 -10.01
CA GLY A 111 9.49 -13.00 -8.60
C GLY A 111 8.19 -13.21 -7.84
N LEU A 112 8.18 -12.87 -6.56
CA LEU A 112 7.00 -12.85 -5.70
C LEU A 112 6.73 -11.43 -5.17
N VAL A 113 5.47 -11.05 -5.16
CA VAL A 113 4.96 -9.83 -4.54
C VAL A 113 3.79 -10.14 -3.60
N LEU A 114 3.38 -9.11 -2.85
CA LEU A 114 2.36 -9.26 -1.83
C LEU A 114 0.98 -9.57 -2.43
N GLY A 115 0.26 -10.43 -1.72
CA GLY A 115 -1.19 -10.58 -1.80
C GLY A 115 -1.77 -10.72 -0.41
N LEU A 116 -3.09 -10.65 -0.33
CA LEU A 116 -3.87 -10.90 0.88
C LEU A 116 -4.61 -12.23 0.69
N ASP A 117 -4.12 -13.29 1.33
CA ASP A 117 -4.67 -14.65 1.21
C ASP A 117 -5.46 -15.04 2.47
N HIS A 118 -6.27 -16.08 2.36
CA HIS A 118 -7.16 -16.56 3.40
C HIS A 118 -6.43 -17.04 4.66
N GLY A 119 -7.08 -16.84 5.80
CA GLY A 119 -6.63 -17.27 7.13
C GLY A 119 -5.91 -16.18 7.92
N GLY A 120 -5.90 -16.32 9.24
CA GLY A 120 -5.19 -15.41 10.15
C GLY A 120 -5.82 -14.02 10.25
N ALA A 121 -4.95 -13.00 10.38
CA ALA A 121 -5.34 -11.61 10.43
C ALA A 121 -4.24 -10.72 9.84
N CYS A 122 -4.63 -9.56 9.32
CA CYS A 122 -3.75 -8.61 8.68
C CYS A 122 -3.93 -7.23 9.31
N LYS A 123 -2.85 -6.72 9.93
CA LYS A 123 -2.74 -5.32 10.28
C LYS A 123 -2.40 -4.51 9.03
N GLY A 124 -3.13 -3.44 8.82
CA GLY A 124 -3.01 -2.58 7.65
C GLY A 124 -3.49 -1.17 7.93
N THR A 125 -3.77 -0.43 6.87
CA THR A 125 -4.21 0.97 6.95
C THR A 125 -5.56 1.12 6.26
N ALA A 126 -6.52 1.71 6.95
CA ALA A 126 -7.82 2.09 6.39
C ALA A 126 -7.84 3.59 6.04
N TYR A 127 -8.05 3.88 4.76
CA TYR A 127 -8.25 5.23 4.25
C TYR A 127 -9.73 5.53 4.13
N LYS A 128 -10.16 6.69 4.63
CA LYS A 128 -11.50 7.22 4.38
C LYS A 128 -11.42 8.19 3.21
N VAL A 129 -12.13 7.90 2.14
CA VAL A 129 -12.26 8.76 0.96
C VAL A 129 -13.60 9.48 1.03
N ALA A 130 -13.56 10.81 0.93
CA ALA A 130 -14.76 11.62 0.93
C ALA A 130 -15.60 11.31 -0.31
N THR A 131 -16.93 11.34 -0.17
CA THR A 131 -17.90 11.00 -1.23
C THR A 131 -17.55 11.61 -2.60
N GLY A 132 -17.14 12.89 -2.65
CA GLY A 132 -16.77 13.58 -3.90
C GLY A 132 -15.46 13.09 -4.56
N ASP A 133 -14.55 12.47 -3.80
CA ASP A 133 -13.29 11.92 -4.29
C ASP A 133 -13.39 10.43 -4.67
N VAL A 134 -14.49 9.75 -4.32
CA VAL A 134 -14.66 8.30 -4.52
C VAL A 134 -14.47 7.87 -5.98
N PRO A 135 -15.09 8.51 -7.00
CA PRO A 135 -14.92 8.08 -8.38
C PRO A 135 -13.46 8.11 -8.85
N ALA A 136 -12.73 9.19 -8.52
CA ALA A 136 -11.33 9.33 -8.89
C ALA A 136 -10.43 8.31 -8.15
N ALA A 137 -10.73 8.03 -6.87
CA ALA A 137 -9.99 7.03 -6.10
C ALA A 137 -10.18 5.61 -6.66
N LEU A 138 -11.42 5.25 -7.04
CA LEU A 138 -11.71 3.94 -7.65
C LEU A 138 -11.00 3.78 -8.99
N GLU A 139 -11.04 4.80 -9.85
CA GLU A 139 -10.34 4.76 -11.14
C GLU A 139 -8.83 4.55 -10.95
N ALA A 140 -8.20 5.36 -10.08
CA ALA A 140 -6.78 5.24 -9.78
C ALA A 140 -6.41 3.85 -9.23
N LEU A 141 -7.23 3.31 -8.32
CA LEU A 141 -7.03 1.98 -7.75
C LEU A 141 -7.17 0.87 -8.78
N TRP A 142 -8.19 0.91 -9.64
CA TRP A 142 -8.37 -0.12 -10.66
C TRP A 142 -7.23 -0.10 -11.68
N GLN A 143 -6.81 1.08 -12.12
CA GLN A 143 -5.69 1.23 -13.04
C GLN A 143 -4.38 0.68 -12.45
N ARG A 144 -4.22 0.73 -11.13
CA ARG A 144 -3.03 0.25 -10.43
C ARG A 144 -3.09 -1.25 -10.13
N GLU A 145 -4.17 -1.72 -9.52
CA GLU A 145 -4.26 -3.07 -8.94
C GLU A 145 -5.00 -4.07 -9.84
N MET A 146 -5.97 -3.61 -10.64
CA MET A 146 -6.90 -4.50 -11.35
C MET A 146 -6.55 -4.78 -12.81
N ARG A 147 -5.54 -4.10 -13.38
CA ARG A 147 -5.11 -4.29 -14.78
C ARG A 147 -4.79 -5.74 -15.16
N ARG A 148 -4.25 -6.52 -14.23
CA ARG A 148 -3.90 -7.93 -14.45
C ARG A 148 -4.84 -8.93 -13.79
N ARG A 149 -5.86 -8.45 -13.06
CA ARG A 149 -6.87 -9.30 -12.38
C ARG A 149 -6.31 -10.40 -11.47
N VAL A 150 -5.06 -10.22 -11.01
CA VAL A 150 -4.41 -11.06 -10.00
C VAL A 150 -5.03 -10.89 -8.60
N TYR A 151 -5.92 -9.90 -8.45
CA TYR A 151 -6.69 -9.66 -7.25
C TYR A 151 -8.20 -9.68 -7.51
N VAL A 152 -8.97 -9.91 -6.44
CA VAL A 152 -10.43 -9.81 -6.41
C VAL A 152 -10.84 -8.69 -5.44
N PRO A 153 -11.55 -7.65 -5.90
CA PRO A 153 -12.03 -6.59 -5.03
C PRO A 153 -13.15 -7.11 -4.13
N ARG A 154 -13.10 -6.80 -2.84
CA ARG A 154 -14.11 -7.20 -1.85
C ARG A 154 -14.37 -6.08 -0.85
N LEU A 155 -15.64 -5.94 -0.48
CA LEU A 155 -16.05 -5.18 0.69
C LEU A 155 -16.04 -6.11 1.90
N LEU A 156 -15.16 -5.83 2.86
CA LEU A 156 -14.97 -6.67 4.04
C LEU A 156 -15.04 -5.85 5.33
N PRO A 157 -15.55 -6.43 6.43
CA PRO A 157 -15.54 -5.76 7.72
C PRO A 157 -14.11 -5.69 8.27
N VAL A 158 -13.66 -4.48 8.58
CA VAL A 158 -12.37 -4.18 9.21
C VAL A 158 -12.59 -3.53 10.57
N THR A 159 -11.69 -3.80 11.50
CA THR A 159 -11.67 -3.15 12.82
C THR A 159 -10.78 -1.92 12.78
N VAL A 160 -11.29 -0.77 13.20
CA VAL A 160 -10.60 0.51 13.27
C VAL A 160 -10.79 1.07 14.69
N GLY A 161 -9.74 1.03 15.51
CA GLY A 161 -9.87 1.28 16.96
C GLY A 161 -10.84 0.28 17.61
N ALA A 162 -11.84 0.79 18.34
CA ALA A 162 -12.90 -0.03 18.94
C ALA A 162 -14.10 -0.29 18.00
N GLN A 163 -14.09 0.26 16.79
CA GLN A 163 -15.22 0.23 15.87
C GLN A 163 -14.98 -0.74 14.72
N ARG A 164 -16.06 -1.19 14.08
CA ARG A 164 -16.02 -1.92 12.81
C ARG A 164 -16.59 -1.06 11.70
N CYS A 165 -15.96 -1.07 10.54
CA CYS A 165 -16.51 -0.51 9.32
C CYS A 165 -16.33 -1.49 8.16
N VAL A 166 -17.08 -1.30 7.08
CA VAL A 166 -16.89 -2.05 5.83
C VAL A 166 -15.92 -1.28 4.95
N ALA A 167 -14.87 -1.93 4.47
CA ALA A 167 -13.86 -1.34 3.61
C ALA A 167 -13.63 -2.17 2.35
N LEU A 168 -13.39 -1.49 1.24
CA LEU A 168 -12.88 -2.07 0.00
C LEU A 168 -11.45 -2.55 0.20
N THR A 169 -11.15 -3.76 -0.21
CA THR A 169 -9.78 -4.29 -0.30
C THR A 169 -9.66 -5.24 -1.48
N PHE A 170 -8.43 -5.68 -1.76
CA PHE A 170 -8.09 -6.53 -2.90
C PHE A 170 -7.50 -7.84 -2.39
N LEU A 171 -8.23 -8.93 -2.52
CA LEU A 171 -7.76 -10.26 -2.11
C LEU A 171 -6.93 -10.90 -3.22
N ALA A 172 -5.98 -11.77 -2.88
CA ALA A 172 -5.32 -12.62 -3.88
C ALA A 172 -6.36 -13.45 -4.65
N ASN A 173 -6.33 -13.40 -5.98
CA ASN A 173 -7.22 -14.22 -6.80
C ASN A 173 -6.65 -15.64 -6.91
N ARG A 174 -7.16 -16.55 -6.08
CA ARG A 174 -6.67 -17.94 -6.02
C ARG A 174 -6.95 -18.79 -7.26
N ALA A 175 -7.84 -18.32 -8.15
CA ALA A 175 -8.15 -18.98 -9.42
C ALA A 175 -7.31 -18.45 -10.59
N HIS A 176 -6.45 -17.45 -10.35
CA HIS A 176 -5.63 -16.83 -11.39
C HIS A 176 -4.25 -17.50 -11.47
N ASP A 177 -3.72 -17.72 -12.67
CA ASP A 177 -2.43 -18.40 -12.89
C ASP A 177 -1.24 -17.70 -12.20
N GLY A 178 -1.35 -16.40 -12.00
CA GLY A 178 -0.41 -15.58 -11.23
C GLY A 178 -0.43 -15.80 -9.71
N TYR A 179 -1.32 -16.65 -9.18
CA TYR A 179 -1.33 -17.01 -7.76
C TYR A 179 -0.33 -18.13 -7.47
N ALA A 180 0.65 -17.83 -6.62
CA ALA A 180 1.73 -18.76 -6.27
C ALA A 180 1.33 -19.79 -5.20
N GLY A 181 0.13 -19.68 -4.62
CA GLY A 181 -0.25 -20.54 -3.51
C GLY A 181 0.45 -20.20 -2.21
N ARG A 182 0.33 -21.11 -1.24
CA ARG A 182 1.02 -21.04 0.05
C ARG A 182 2.35 -21.78 -0.06
N LEU A 183 3.36 -21.08 -0.58
CA LEU A 183 4.70 -21.63 -0.68
C LEU A 183 5.34 -21.84 0.70
N ALA A 184 6.13 -22.91 0.82
CA ALA A 184 7.03 -23.07 1.95
C ALA A 184 8.03 -21.90 2.00
N ILE A 185 8.47 -21.53 3.20
CA ILE A 185 9.33 -20.35 3.39
C ILE A 185 10.64 -20.46 2.60
N ASP A 186 11.22 -21.65 2.52
CA ASP A 186 12.47 -21.90 1.80
C ASP A 186 12.28 -21.78 0.28
N ALA A 187 11.15 -22.25 -0.25
CA ALA A 187 10.82 -22.12 -1.66
C ALA A 187 10.58 -20.64 -2.04
N ALA A 188 9.81 -19.92 -1.23
CA ALA A 188 9.62 -18.48 -1.43
C ALA A 188 10.94 -17.70 -1.31
N ALA A 189 11.79 -18.08 -0.36
CA ALA A 189 13.09 -17.47 -0.15
C ALA A 189 14.03 -17.68 -1.33
N ALA A 190 14.08 -18.90 -1.89
CA ALA A 190 14.88 -19.20 -3.07
C ALA A 190 14.46 -18.35 -4.29
N ILE A 191 13.16 -18.21 -4.53
CA ILE A 191 12.63 -17.36 -5.61
C ILE A 191 13.03 -15.90 -5.40
N ILE A 192 12.75 -15.34 -4.21
CA ILE A 192 13.02 -13.92 -3.90
C ILE A 192 14.52 -13.62 -3.94
N ALA A 193 15.37 -14.56 -3.52
CA ALA A 193 16.83 -14.40 -3.54
C ALA A 193 17.40 -14.33 -4.96
N ALA A 194 16.82 -15.08 -5.91
CA ALA A 194 17.34 -15.22 -7.27
C ALA A 194 16.74 -14.21 -8.26
N CYS A 195 15.52 -13.73 -8.04
CA CYS A 195 14.78 -12.95 -9.03
C CYS A 195 15.10 -11.44 -9.03
N ARG A 196 15.08 -10.85 -10.23
CA ARG A 196 15.17 -9.41 -10.50
C ARG A 196 14.22 -9.05 -11.64
N GLY A 197 13.56 -7.90 -11.54
CA GLY A 197 12.76 -7.34 -12.63
C GLY A 197 13.11 -5.89 -12.91
N GLU A 198 12.24 -5.19 -13.65
CA GLU A 198 12.40 -3.79 -14.05
C GLU A 198 12.63 -2.83 -12.86
N ARG A 199 12.08 -3.15 -11.68
CA ARG A 199 12.22 -2.33 -10.47
C ARG A 199 13.33 -2.84 -9.53
N GLY A 200 14.25 -3.63 -10.07
CA GLY A 200 15.40 -4.17 -9.34
C GLY A 200 15.16 -5.56 -8.73
N PRO A 201 16.06 -5.98 -7.83
CA PRO A 201 15.97 -7.25 -7.12
C PRO A 201 14.63 -7.44 -6.42
N ASN A 202 14.18 -8.69 -6.32
CA ASN A 202 12.96 -9.00 -5.59
C ASN A 202 13.14 -8.80 -4.08
N VAL A 203 14.32 -9.14 -3.52
CA VAL A 203 14.63 -8.93 -2.10
C VAL A 203 14.47 -7.48 -1.66
N ASP A 204 14.79 -6.51 -2.53
CA ASP A 204 14.63 -5.08 -2.23
C ASP A 204 13.16 -4.72 -1.98
N TYR A 205 12.23 -5.41 -2.66
CA TYR A 205 10.80 -5.22 -2.39
C TYR A 205 10.41 -5.71 -0.99
N LEU A 206 10.91 -6.87 -0.59
CA LEU A 206 10.66 -7.43 0.74
C LEU A 206 11.26 -6.54 1.84
N VAL A 207 12.51 -6.12 1.69
CA VAL A 207 13.20 -5.22 2.64
C VAL A 207 12.46 -3.88 2.75
N ASN A 208 12.10 -3.26 1.62
CA ASN A 208 11.37 -2.00 1.64
C ASN A 208 9.98 -2.15 2.25
N THR A 209 9.29 -3.26 1.97
CA THR A 209 7.99 -3.56 2.57
C THR A 209 8.09 -3.65 4.09
N LEU A 210 9.06 -4.41 4.61
CA LEU A 210 9.29 -4.54 6.04
C LEU A 210 9.64 -3.19 6.68
N ARG A 211 10.54 -2.41 6.06
CA ARG A 211 10.88 -1.06 6.53
C ARG A 211 9.65 -0.17 6.68
N HIS A 212 8.76 -0.15 5.68
CA HIS A 212 7.54 0.64 5.75
C HIS A 212 6.56 0.11 6.80
N LEU A 213 6.48 -1.22 6.96
CA LEU A 213 5.64 -1.83 7.98
C LEU A 213 6.10 -1.51 9.39
N ASP A 214 7.40 -1.65 9.65
CA ASP A 214 8.01 -1.34 10.95
C ASP A 214 7.83 0.15 11.28
N ALA A 215 7.99 1.05 10.30
CA ALA A 215 7.75 2.49 10.47
C ALA A 215 6.27 2.83 10.79
N LEU A 216 5.32 1.96 10.40
CA LEU A 216 3.90 2.07 10.74
C LEU A 216 3.54 1.31 12.02
N GLY A 217 4.53 0.77 12.75
CA GLY A 217 4.32 -0.03 13.96
C GLY A 217 3.71 -1.42 13.71
N VAL A 218 3.74 -1.90 12.45
CA VAL A 218 3.20 -3.21 12.06
C VAL A 218 4.35 -4.21 11.97
N HIS A 219 4.56 -4.99 13.03
CA HIS A 219 5.60 -6.01 13.04
C HIS A 219 5.06 -7.33 12.46
N ASP A 220 5.45 -7.64 11.23
CA ASP A 220 5.01 -8.87 10.54
C ASP A 220 6.06 -9.98 10.70
N HIS A 221 5.87 -10.82 11.72
CA HIS A 221 6.80 -11.91 12.04
C HIS A 221 6.97 -12.93 10.90
N HIS A 222 5.97 -13.10 10.04
CA HIS A 222 6.09 -14.03 8.92
C HIS A 222 7.04 -13.47 7.86
N LEU A 223 6.87 -12.19 7.49
CA LEU A 223 7.75 -11.54 6.54
C LEU A 223 9.18 -11.36 7.06
N HIS A 224 9.36 -11.11 8.36
CA HIS A 224 10.69 -11.05 8.97
C HIS A 224 11.42 -12.40 8.89
N ARG A 225 10.71 -13.53 9.16
CA ARG A 225 11.26 -14.88 8.95
C ARG A 225 11.60 -15.14 7.48
N LEU A 226 10.76 -14.69 6.55
CA LEU A 226 11.02 -14.85 5.12
C LEU A 226 12.28 -14.09 4.71
N LEU A 227 12.48 -12.87 5.20
CA LEU A 227 13.70 -12.10 4.92
C LEU A 227 14.95 -12.80 5.47
N ALA A 228 14.87 -13.37 6.68
CA ALA A 228 15.98 -14.15 7.25
C ALA A 228 16.35 -15.35 6.35
N ALA A 229 15.34 -16.10 5.87
CA ALA A 229 15.56 -17.21 4.95
C ALA A 229 16.17 -16.75 3.61
N VAL A 230 15.69 -15.64 3.02
CA VAL A 230 16.26 -15.06 1.80
C VAL A 230 17.75 -14.73 1.98
N ARG A 231 18.11 -14.10 3.10
CA ARG A 231 19.50 -13.75 3.40
C ARG A 231 20.38 -14.98 3.57
N ALA A 232 19.86 -16.05 4.19
CA ALA A 232 20.58 -17.32 4.32
C ALA A 232 20.87 -17.94 2.94
N VAL A 233 19.91 -17.93 2.02
CA VAL A 233 20.11 -18.40 0.63
C VAL A 233 21.19 -17.58 -0.08
N GLN A 234 21.16 -16.26 0.03
CA GLN A 234 22.14 -15.37 -0.61
C GLN A 234 23.57 -15.59 -0.05
N ALA A 235 23.71 -15.75 1.26
CA ALA A 235 25.00 -16.03 1.89
C ALA A 235 25.58 -17.38 1.44
N ALA A 236 24.74 -18.42 1.34
CA ALA A 236 25.15 -19.74 0.85
C ALA A 236 25.57 -19.74 -0.63
N GLY A 237 25.04 -18.83 -1.44
CA GLY A 237 25.44 -18.62 -2.83
C GLY A 237 26.78 -17.91 -2.97
N ALA A 238 27.03 -16.86 -2.18
CA ALA A 238 28.28 -16.10 -2.20
C ALA A 238 29.50 -16.96 -1.85
N GLY A 239 29.38 -17.84 -0.85
CA GLY A 239 30.46 -18.74 -0.43
C GLY A 239 30.84 -19.81 -1.45
N ARG A 240 29.97 -20.13 -2.42
CA ARG A 240 30.28 -21.06 -3.52
C ARG A 240 31.05 -20.40 -4.65
N HIS A 241 30.84 -19.10 -4.88
CA HIS A 241 31.56 -18.33 -5.91
C HIS A 241 32.98 -17.95 -5.49
N GLN A 242 33.27 -17.83 -4.19
CA GLN A 242 34.62 -17.54 -3.67
C GLN A 242 35.54 -18.76 -3.58
N ARG A 243 35.02 -19.97 -3.79
CA ARG A 243 35.77 -21.25 -3.71
C ARG A 243 36.08 -21.87 -5.08
N ARG A 244 35.76 -21.17 -6.17
CA ARG A 244 36.11 -21.54 -7.55
C ARG A 244 37.16 -20.57 -8.06
#